data_AF-A0A9P7A2Q1-F1
#
_entry.id   AF-A0A9P7A2Q1-F1
#
_cell.length_a   1.000
_cell.length_b   1.000
_cell.length_c   1.000
_cell.angle_alpha   90.00
_cell.angle_beta   90.00
_cell.angle_gamma   90.00
#
_symmetry.space_group_name_H-M   'P 1'
#
loop_
_entity.id
_entity.type
_entity.pdbx_description
1 polymer ?
#
loop_
_entity_poly.entity_id
_entity_poly.type
_entity_poly.pdbx_seq_one_letter_code
_entity_poly.pdbx_strand_id
1 'polypeptide(L)'
;MRALAAWFDESQIATGYSSEQFLELFRNNLLNINIDPAPYGTHSFRQGGCQYLHIERRWPLRRICEWDGWSTEFTNMTIVKYLISSNNDPAEPRDHFFNPNQCPAIKCPHCGRCCLCA
;
A
#
# COMPACT_ATOMS: atom_id res chain seq x y z
N MET A 1 -13.22 -1.68 15.85
CA MET A 1 -11.89 -1.05 16.10
C MET A 1 -11.36 -1.32 17.53
N ARG A 2 -11.47 -2.55 18.06
CA ARG A 2 -10.93 -2.88 19.41
C ARG A 2 -9.93 -4.05 19.42
N ALA A 3 -9.75 -4.75 18.31
CA ALA A 3 -8.86 -5.92 18.25
C ALA A 3 -7.40 -5.59 17.89
N LEU A 4 -7.10 -4.42 17.32
CA LEU A 4 -5.73 -4.01 16.97
C LEU A 4 -4.95 -3.40 18.14
N ALA A 5 -5.60 -3.06 19.25
CA ALA A 5 -4.95 -2.40 20.39
C ALA A 5 -4.24 -3.38 21.35
N ALA A 6 -4.50 -4.69 21.25
CA ALA A 6 -4.01 -5.68 22.22
C ALA A 6 -2.62 -6.25 21.92
N TRP A 7 -1.99 -5.84 20.81
CA TRP A 7 -0.67 -6.33 20.36
C TRP A 7 0.42 -5.26 20.34
N PHE A 8 0.09 -4.00 20.64
CA PHE A 8 1.06 -2.91 20.66
C PHE A 8 1.47 -2.62 22.10
N ASP A 9 2.73 -2.93 22.42
CA ASP A 9 3.39 -2.43 23.62
C ASP A 9 3.47 -0.89 23.53
N GLU A 10 2.69 -0.20 24.37
CA GLU A 10 2.60 1.26 24.40
C GLU A 10 3.96 1.94 24.59
N SER A 11 4.96 1.24 25.14
CA SER A 11 6.32 1.77 25.34
C SER A 11 7.11 1.96 24.04
N GLN A 12 6.80 1.22 22.97
CA GLN A 12 7.50 1.31 21.68
C GLN A 12 7.00 2.48 20.80
N ILE A 13 5.82 3.03 21.09
CA ILE A 13 5.27 4.18 20.37
C ILE A 13 6.08 5.46 20.69
N ALA A 14 6.66 5.55 21.88
CA ALA A 14 7.40 6.73 22.35
C ALA A 14 8.76 6.92 21.67
N THR A 15 9.41 5.84 21.21
CA THR A 15 10.72 5.90 20.53
C THR A 15 10.63 5.72 19.02
N GLY A 16 9.44 5.40 18.49
CA GLY A 16 9.24 5.08 17.08
C GLY A 16 9.88 3.74 16.70
N TYR A 17 9.25 3.03 15.77
CA TYR A 17 9.86 1.82 15.19
C TYR A 17 10.91 2.20 14.15
N SER A 18 11.98 1.40 14.06
CA SER A 18 12.84 1.44 12.88
C SER A 18 12.06 0.98 11.64
N SER A 19 12.57 1.32 10.44
CA SER A 19 11.94 0.90 9.18
C SER A 19 11.88 -0.63 9.07
N GLU A 20 12.89 -1.33 9.59
CA GLU A 20 13.00 -2.79 9.59
C GLU A 20 11.98 -3.42 10.54
N GLN A 21 11.85 -2.88 11.76
CA GLN A 21 10.86 -3.33 12.74
C GLN A 21 9.43 -3.15 12.22
N PHE A 22 9.15 -1.99 11.62
CA PHE A 22 7.86 -1.74 10.97
C PHE A 22 7.60 -2.75 9.85
N LEU A 23 8.59 -3.00 8.98
CA LEU A 23 8.44 -3.96 7.89
C LEU A 23 8.18 -5.38 8.40
N GLU A 24 8.86 -5.81 9.45
CA GLU A 24 8.64 -7.12 10.05
C GLU A 24 7.19 -7.26 10.57
N LEU A 25 6.71 -6.27 11.33
CA LEU A 25 5.33 -6.24 11.81
C LEU A 25 4.32 -6.23 10.66
N PHE A 26 4.59 -5.43 9.62
CA PHE A 26 3.73 -5.35 8.45
C PHE A 26 3.64 -6.69 7.72
N ARG A 27 4.78 -7.38 7.51
CA ARG A 27 4.81 -8.71 6.88
C ARG A 27 4.10 -9.76 7.72
N ASN A 28 4.25 -9.74 9.04
CA ASN A 28 3.53 -10.62 9.96
C ASN A 28 2.01 -10.41 9.87
N ASN A 29 1.55 -9.16 9.75
CA ASN A 29 0.14 -8.87 9.53
C ASN A 29 -0.39 -9.40 8.20
N LEU A 30 0.41 -9.34 7.12
CA LEU A 30 0.02 -9.92 5.82
C LEU A 30 -0.11 -11.45 5.90
N LEU A 31 0.82 -12.11 6.59
CA LEU A 31 0.75 -13.55 6.83
C LEU A 31 -0.50 -13.95 7.63
N ASN A 32 -0.90 -13.14 8.62
CA ASN A 32 -2.11 -13.38 9.41
C ASN A 32 -3.41 -13.37 8.57
N ILE A 33 -3.39 -12.73 7.40
CA ILE A 33 -4.51 -12.71 6.45
C ILE A 33 -4.23 -13.57 5.20
N ASN A 34 -3.24 -14.47 5.27
CA ASN A 34 -2.84 -15.39 4.20
C ASN A 34 -2.40 -14.70 2.90
N ILE A 35 -1.77 -13.53 2.99
CA ILE A 35 -1.17 -12.83 1.84
C ILE A 35 0.35 -13.05 1.87
N ASP A 36 0.95 -13.43 0.74
CA ASP A 36 2.42 -13.50 0.60
C ASP A 36 3.02 -12.10 0.85
N PRO A 37 3.86 -11.91 1.88
CA PRO A 37 4.47 -10.61 2.19
C PRO A 37 5.60 -10.23 1.23
N ALA A 38 6.15 -11.17 0.45
CA ALA A 38 7.36 -10.95 -0.34
C ALA A 38 7.30 -9.78 -1.36
N PRO A 39 6.18 -9.48 -2.03
CA PRO A 39 6.08 -8.32 -2.92
C PRO A 39 5.74 -7.00 -2.20
N TYR A 40 5.48 -7.01 -0.89
CA TYR A 40 5.03 -5.83 -0.15
C TYR A 40 6.13 -5.21 0.72
N GLY A 41 6.28 -3.89 0.61
CA GLY A 41 7.20 -3.09 1.42
C GLY A 41 6.54 -1.84 2.00
N THR A 42 7.36 -0.94 2.56
CA THR A 42 6.88 0.34 3.14
C THR A 42 6.15 1.21 2.12
N HIS A 43 6.60 1.21 0.87
CA HIS A 43 5.91 1.90 -0.22
C HIS A 43 4.53 1.31 -0.49
N SER A 44 4.41 -0.02 -0.50
CA SER A 44 3.12 -0.71 -0.68
C SER A 44 2.15 -0.37 0.44
N PHE A 45 2.63 -0.25 1.68
CA PHE A 45 1.81 0.19 2.81
C PHE A 45 1.28 1.61 2.62
N ARG A 46 2.14 2.58 2.25
CA ARG A 46 1.69 3.96 2.00
C ARG A 46 0.71 4.05 0.83
N GLN A 47 0.97 3.29 -0.23
CA GLN A 47 0.09 3.22 -1.40
C GLN A 47 -1.27 2.63 -1.05
N GLY A 48 -1.31 1.45 -0.43
CA GLY A 48 -2.56 0.83 0.02
C GLY A 48 -3.30 1.70 1.04
N GLY A 49 -2.57 2.39 1.93
CA GLY A 49 -3.12 3.37 2.87
C GLY A 49 -3.82 4.52 2.16
N CYS A 50 -3.16 5.15 1.17
CA CYS A 50 -3.77 6.20 0.36
C CYS A 50 -5.03 5.72 -0.37
N GLN A 51 -4.98 4.54 -0.98
CA GLN A 51 -6.12 3.93 -1.68
C GLN A 51 -7.29 3.68 -0.72
N TYR A 52 -7.04 3.09 0.45
CA TYR A 52 -8.06 2.86 1.48
C TYR A 52 -8.69 4.17 1.98
N LEU A 53 -7.87 5.18 2.28
CA LEU A 53 -8.37 6.49 2.73
C LEU A 53 -9.23 7.16 1.66
N HIS A 54 -8.89 7.01 0.38
CA HIS A 54 -9.68 7.57 -0.70
C HIS A 54 -10.97 6.78 -0.98
N ILE A 55 -10.88 5.46 -1.11
CA ILE A 55 -11.99 4.59 -1.56
C ILE A 55 -12.96 4.32 -0.40
N GLU A 56 -12.45 3.83 0.72
CA GLU A 56 -13.28 3.40 1.85
C GLU A 56 -13.66 4.56 2.76
N ARG A 57 -12.69 5.42 3.10
CA ARG A 57 -12.93 6.55 4.00
C ARG A 57 -13.44 7.79 3.29
N ARG A 58 -13.44 7.81 1.94
CA ARG A 58 -13.87 8.95 1.10
C ARG A 58 -13.19 10.25 1.49
N TRP A 59 -11.92 10.18 1.93
CA TRP A 59 -11.18 11.39 2.27
C TRP A 59 -10.89 12.21 1.01
N PRO A 60 -11.04 13.55 1.09
CA PRO A 60 -10.66 14.43 0.00
C PRO A 60 -9.15 14.39 -0.20
N LEU A 61 -8.70 14.56 -1.44
CA LEU A 61 -7.28 14.46 -1.82
C LEU A 61 -6.36 15.35 -0.97
N ARG A 62 -6.79 16.59 -0.67
CA ARG A 62 -6.03 17.51 0.19
C ARG A 62 -5.74 16.92 1.57
N ARG A 63 -6.72 16.26 2.20
CA ARG A 63 -6.55 15.62 3.52
C ARG A 63 -5.61 14.41 3.43
N ILE A 64 -5.65 13.67 2.33
CA ILE A 64 -4.71 12.56 2.10
C ILE A 64 -3.28 13.10 1.91
N CYS A 65 -3.10 14.19 1.16
CA CYS A 65 -1.81 14.86 1.03
C CYS A 65 -1.27 15.32 2.40
N GLU A 66 -2.11 15.92 3.25
CA GLU A 66 -1.73 16.30 4.61
C GLU A 66 -1.31 15.10 5.47
N TRP A 67 -2.05 13.99 5.38
CA TRP A 67 -1.73 12.75 6.08
C TRP A 67 -0.39 12.15 5.64
N ASP A 68 -0.12 12.16 4.33
CA ASP A 68 1.08 11.56 3.77
C ASP A 68 2.30 12.50 3.72
N GLY A 69 2.11 13.78 4.08
CA GLY A 69 3.16 14.81 4.07
C GLY A 69 3.48 15.37 2.68
N TRP A 70 2.54 15.30 1.74
CA TRP A 70 2.68 15.84 0.39
C TRP A 70 2.17 17.28 0.26
N SER A 71 2.64 17.95 -0.79
CA SER A 71 2.06 19.23 -1.19
C SER A 71 0.56 19.07 -1.50
N THR A 72 -0.22 20.05 -1.06
CA THR A 72 -1.65 20.18 -1.39
C THR A 72 -1.87 20.94 -2.70
N GLU A 73 -0.80 21.43 -3.32
CA GLU A 73 -0.84 22.01 -4.66
C GLU A 73 -0.94 20.90 -5.72
N PHE A 74 -1.96 21.00 -6.57
CA PHE A 74 -2.27 20.00 -7.59
C PHE A 74 -1.26 19.95 -8.77
N THR A 75 -0.20 20.74 -8.72
CA THR A 75 0.95 20.61 -9.63
C THR A 75 1.74 19.31 -9.38
N ASN A 76 1.59 18.71 -8.19
CA ASN A 76 2.28 17.49 -7.82
C ASN A 76 1.40 16.24 -8.03
N MET A 77 1.72 15.46 -9.06
CA MET A 77 1.02 14.22 -9.42
C MET A 77 1.37 13.00 -8.54
N THR A 78 2.11 13.18 -7.44
CA THR A 78 2.52 12.06 -6.56
C THR A 78 1.30 11.31 -6.00
N ILE A 79 0.26 12.03 -5.57
CA ILE A 79 -0.98 11.39 -5.10
C ILE A 79 -1.64 10.54 -6.17
N VAL A 80 -1.60 10.98 -7.43
CA VAL A 80 -2.18 10.23 -8.55
C VAL A 80 -1.41 8.93 -8.78
N LYS A 81 -0.08 8.93 -8.66
CA LYS A 81 0.75 7.72 -8.75
C LYS A 81 0.48 6.72 -7.62
N TYR A 82 0.03 7.18 -6.46
CA TYR A 82 -0.33 6.31 -5.34
C TYR A 82 -1.76 5.79 -5.44
N LEU A 83 -2.67 6.55 -6.07
CA LEU A 83 -4.03 6.10 -6.32
C LEU A 83 -4.14 5.16 -7.53
N ILE A 84 -3.44 5.50 -8.61
CA ILE A 84 -3.36 4.71 -9.85
C ILE A 84 -2.12 3.83 -9.71
N SER A 85 -2.33 2.55 -9.35
CA SER A 85 -1.26 1.58 -9.06
C SER A 85 -0.16 1.56 -10.12
N SER A 86 1.11 1.38 -9.74
CA SER A 86 2.21 1.12 -10.70
C SER A 86 2.04 -0.21 -11.45
N ASN A 87 1.16 -1.09 -10.97
CA ASN A 87 0.78 -2.35 -11.60
C ASN A 87 -0.49 -2.23 -12.45
N ASN A 88 -1.09 -1.04 -12.59
CA ASN A 88 -2.18 -0.87 -13.53
C ASN A 88 -1.62 -1.03 -14.94
N ASP A 89 -1.95 -2.15 -15.58
CA ASP A 89 -1.78 -2.30 -17.01
C ASP A 89 -2.70 -1.25 -17.68
N PRO A 90 -2.18 -0.28 -18.44
CA PRO A 90 -3.03 0.69 -19.14
C PRO A 90 -3.96 0.03 -20.16
N ALA A 91 -3.68 -1.21 -20.57
CA ALA A 91 -4.54 -2.02 -21.43
C ALA A 91 -5.57 -2.85 -20.64
N GLU A 92 -5.61 -2.76 -19.31
CA GLU A 92 -6.55 -3.51 -18.50
C GLU A 92 -7.99 -3.10 -18.83
N PRO A 93 -8.84 -4.06 -19.25
CA PRO A 93 -10.23 -3.76 -19.55
C PRO A 93 -10.92 -3.22 -18.29
N ARG A 94 -11.78 -2.21 -18.45
CA ARG A 94 -12.54 -1.60 -17.34
C ARG A 94 -13.28 -2.63 -16.49
N ASP A 95 -13.72 -3.72 -17.10
CA ASP A 95 -14.48 -4.80 -16.46
C ASP A 95 -13.64 -5.61 -15.45
N HIS A 96 -12.31 -5.46 -15.49
CA HIS A 96 -11.37 -6.16 -14.60
C HIS A 96 -10.93 -5.33 -13.38
N PHE A 97 -11.23 -4.02 -13.33
CA PHE A 97 -10.76 -3.11 -12.27
C PHE A 97 -11.13 -3.52 -10.82
N PHE A 98 -12.11 -4.40 -10.65
CA PHE A 98 -12.55 -4.91 -9.34
C PHE A 98 -12.60 -6.42 -9.27
N ASN A 99 -11.92 -7.14 -10.17
CA ASN A 99 -11.94 -8.61 -10.15
C ASN A 99 -11.08 -9.13 -8.99
N PRO A 100 -11.68 -9.68 -7.92
CA PRO A 100 -10.90 -10.18 -6.77
C PRO A 100 -10.11 -11.46 -7.11
N ASN A 101 -10.39 -12.09 -8.27
CA ASN A 101 -9.72 -13.29 -8.74
C ASN A 101 -8.59 -12.98 -9.73
N GLN A 102 -8.19 -11.71 -9.85
CA GLN A 102 -7.11 -11.34 -10.76
C GLN A 102 -5.80 -11.98 -10.29
N CYS A 103 -5.10 -12.65 -11.21
CA CYS A 103 -3.85 -13.33 -10.90
C CYS A 103 -2.85 -12.32 -10.29
N PRO A 104 -2.18 -12.67 -9.18
CA PRO A 104 -1.12 -11.83 -8.63
C PRO A 104 -0.08 -11.50 -9.70
N ALA A 105 0.43 -10.28 -9.69
CA ALA A 105 1.49 -9.87 -10.61
C ALA A 105 2.65 -10.86 -10.51
N ILE A 106 2.86 -11.62 -11.59
CA ILE A 106 3.88 -12.66 -11.65
C ILE A 106 5.24 -11.95 -11.59
N LYS A 107 6.07 -12.31 -10.60
CA LYS A 107 7.44 -11.79 -10.53
C LYS A 107 8.16 -12.15 -11.82
N CYS A 108 8.82 -11.18 -12.43
CA CYS A 108 9.57 -11.43 -13.66
C CYS A 108 10.62 -12.54 -13.40
N PRO A 109 10.66 -13.61 -14.22
CA PRO A 109 11.60 -14.71 -14.04
C PRO A 109 13.06 -14.27 -14.21
N HIS A 110 13.30 -13.13 -14.86
CA HIS A 110 14.64 -12.57 -15.08
C HIS A 110 15.08 -11.63 -13.94
N CYS A 111 14.16 -10.84 -13.37
CA CYS A 111 14.51 -9.76 -12.43
C CYS A 111 14.07 -10.06 -10.97
N GLY A 112 13.18 -11.03 -10.75
CA GLY A 112 12.62 -11.37 -9.44
C GLY A 112 11.70 -10.30 -8.82
N ARG A 113 11.45 -9.19 -9.52
CA ARG A 113 10.58 -8.08 -9.11
C ARG A 113 9.33 -8.04 -10.00
N CYS A 114 8.29 -7.33 -9.56
CA CYS A 114 7.23 -6.87 -10.48
C CYS A 114 7.85 -5.76 -11.34
N CYS A 115 8.19 -6.07 -12.58
CA CYS A 115 8.87 -5.18 -13.52
C CYS A 115 8.26 -5.36 -14.92
N LEU A 116 8.38 -4.34 -15.78
CA LEU A 116 7.96 -4.35 -17.21
C LEU A 116 8.69 -5.38 -18.09
N CYS A 117 9.62 -6.13 -17.50
CA CYS A 117 10.33 -7.22 -18.17
C CYS A 117 9.47 -8.49 -18.29
N ALA A 118 8.20 -8.43 -17.87
CA ALA A 118 7.19 -9.48 -18.00
C ALA A 118 6.13 -9.02 -19.01
#